data_AF-A0A8R2LXB4-F1
#
_entry.id   AF-A0A8R2LXB4-F1
#
_cell.length_a   1.000
_cell.length_b   1.000
_cell.length_c   1.000
_cell.angle_alpha   90.00
_cell.angle_beta   90.00
_cell.angle_gamma   90.00
#
_symmetry.space_group_name_H-M   'P 1'
#
loop_
_entity.id
_entity.type
_entity.pdbx_description
1 polymer ?
#
loop_
_entity_poly.entity_id
_entity_poly.type
_entity_poly.pdbx_seq_one_letter_code
_entity_poly.pdbx_strand_id
1 'polypeptide(L)'
;MAVPLAGNVKGRQGKRRPAVGSAAETGAPIGKKGRNADVTALKLPSHGYPTEHPFNKDGYRYILAEPDPHAPFRQEFDESNEWSGKPIPGWLYRPLCPGGVLLALHDRAPQLRVAEDRLAVTGDRGYCTVRATHGVSRGSWYWEACVEELPEGAGVRAGWGRRVANLQAPLGYDKFGYSWRSRKGTRFHESRGKHYSGAYGEGDTLGFLIVLPDCASTKFTPNTYKDRPLVKFKSHLYYEDKDNIQECLNNLKQLPGSKIIFFKNGECQGEAFSDIYRGCYYPAVSLHRTATLSVNFGPSFKYQPSTHYPYRPMSEKAEEAICEQTMADMLYLTENEGKLRLDNFNI
;
A
#
# COMPACT_ATOMS: atom_id res chain seq x y z
N MET A 1 55.75 19.73 21.07
CA MET A 1 55.91 21.14 20.63
C MET A 1 54.55 21.58 20.09
N ALA A 2 53.76 22.29 20.88
CA ALA A 2 53.81 23.74 21.10
C ALA A 2 53.25 24.53 19.89
N VAL A 3 51.95 24.89 20.03
CA VAL A 3 51.23 26.14 19.65
C VAL A 3 52.19 27.36 19.51
N PRO A 4 51.87 28.53 18.86
CA PRO A 4 50.53 29.14 18.82
C PRO A 4 50.17 30.29 17.80
N LEU A 5 48.91 30.78 17.94
CA LEU A 5 48.39 32.19 17.80
C LEU A 5 48.34 32.81 16.39
N ALA A 6 47.46 33.77 16.04
CA ALA A 6 46.42 34.60 16.66
C ALA A 6 45.57 35.17 15.48
N GLY A 7 44.37 35.73 15.61
CA GLY A 7 43.89 36.60 16.66
C GLY A 7 42.42 37.01 16.47
N ASN A 8 41.84 37.36 17.61
CA ASN A 8 40.54 38.00 17.85
C ASN A 8 40.41 39.36 17.14
N VAL A 9 39.17 39.85 16.97
CA VAL A 9 38.63 41.08 17.63
C VAL A 9 37.17 41.36 17.17
N LYS A 10 36.25 41.38 18.15
CA LYS A 10 35.10 42.28 18.45
C LYS A 10 34.46 43.05 17.26
N GLY A 11 33.15 43.13 17.03
CA GLY A 11 31.98 43.15 17.93
C GLY A 11 31.34 44.55 17.97
N ARG A 12 30.05 44.73 17.57
CA ARG A 12 29.04 45.59 18.25
C ARG A 12 27.72 45.73 17.49
N GLN A 13 26.66 45.86 18.30
CA GLN A 13 25.23 46.06 18.03
C GLN A 13 24.86 47.50 17.63
N GLY A 14 23.62 47.68 17.12
CA GLY A 14 22.79 48.88 17.34
C GLY A 14 22.05 49.38 16.09
N LYS A 15 20.75 49.12 15.91
CA LYS A 15 19.56 49.89 16.36
C LYS A 15 19.35 51.26 15.69
N ARG A 16 18.28 51.38 14.89
CA ARG A 16 17.06 52.25 15.00
C ARG A 16 16.61 52.93 13.69
N ARG A 17 15.28 52.88 13.49
CA ARG A 17 14.39 53.53 12.49
C ARG A 17 14.30 55.07 12.73
N PRO A 18 13.30 55.86 12.24
CA PRO A 18 12.24 55.72 11.21
C PRO A 18 12.03 57.01 10.34
N ALA A 19 10.99 57.05 9.48
CA ALA A 19 10.01 58.17 9.25
C ALA A 19 9.49 58.19 7.79
N VAL A 20 8.29 58.64 7.39
CA VAL A 20 7.02 59.15 7.98
C VAL A 20 6.01 59.31 6.82
N GLY A 21 4.71 59.16 7.11
CA GLY A 21 3.57 59.83 6.41
C GLY A 21 2.86 59.00 5.33
N SER A 22 1.53 58.87 5.24
CA SER A 22 0.42 59.71 5.74
C SER A 22 -0.90 58.91 5.75
N ALA A 23 -1.83 59.31 6.63
CA ALA A 23 -3.11 58.64 6.93
C ALA A 23 -4.33 59.21 6.18
N ALA A 24 -5.40 58.39 6.06
CA ALA A 24 -6.85 58.70 6.24
C ALA A 24 -7.68 57.53 5.63
N GLU A 25 -8.33 56.67 6.44
CA GLU A 25 -9.78 56.67 6.80
C GLU A 25 -10.71 56.28 5.61
N THR A 26 -11.58 55.27 5.62
CA THR A 26 -12.56 54.76 6.60
C THR A 26 -13.11 53.39 6.14
N GLY A 27 -13.68 52.57 7.05
CA GLY A 27 -14.63 51.51 6.71
C GLY A 27 -14.35 50.14 7.35
N ALA A 28 -14.83 49.92 8.58
CA ALA A 28 -14.90 48.59 9.17
C ALA A 28 -16.07 47.78 8.58
N PRO A 29 -15.95 46.44 8.54
CA PRO A 29 -17.04 45.64 9.09
C PRO A 29 -16.53 44.64 10.13
N ILE A 30 -17.21 44.67 11.27
CA ILE A 30 -17.20 43.63 12.29
C ILE A 30 -17.96 42.44 11.73
N GLY A 31 -17.31 41.28 11.67
CA GLY A 31 -17.93 40.01 11.33
C GLY A 31 -17.10 38.87 11.88
N LYS A 32 -17.43 38.45 13.11
CA LYS A 32 -16.91 37.23 13.74
C LYS A 32 -17.09 36.05 12.77
N LYS A 33 -16.01 35.53 12.20
CA LYS A 33 -15.96 34.15 11.72
C LYS A 33 -14.99 33.40 12.60
N GLY A 34 -15.56 32.55 13.46
CA GLY A 34 -14.81 31.50 14.12
C GLY A 34 -14.02 30.73 13.07
N ARG A 35 -12.76 30.46 13.37
CA ARG A 35 -12.01 29.41 12.69
C ARG A 35 -12.71 28.09 13.03
N ASN A 36 -13.73 27.72 12.27
CA ASN A 36 -14.01 26.31 12.04
C ASN A 36 -12.80 25.79 11.26
N ALA A 37 -11.85 25.21 11.98
CA ALA A 37 -10.94 24.27 11.37
C ALA A 37 -11.80 23.06 11.02
N ASP A 38 -12.40 23.10 9.83
CA ASP A 38 -12.95 21.91 9.21
C ASP A 38 -11.82 20.86 9.21
N VAL A 39 -11.92 19.88 10.11
CA VAL A 39 -11.22 18.61 9.99
C VAL A 39 -11.98 17.75 8.96
N THR A 40 -12.53 18.39 7.92
CA THR A 40 -12.91 17.70 6.69
C THR A 40 -11.65 17.02 6.17
N ALA A 41 -11.73 15.72 5.95
CA ALA A 41 -10.68 14.90 5.38
C ALA A 41 -9.93 15.71 4.30
N LEU A 42 -8.64 15.98 4.53
CA LEU A 42 -7.83 16.70 3.56
C LEU A 42 -7.95 15.99 2.23
N LYS A 43 -8.43 16.73 1.22
CA LYS A 43 -8.71 16.16 -0.09
C LYS A 43 -7.43 15.54 -0.63
N LEU A 44 -7.47 14.23 -0.86
CA LEU A 44 -6.34 13.52 -1.44
C LEU A 44 -6.07 14.08 -2.84
N PRO A 45 -4.80 14.04 -3.30
CA PRO A 45 -4.46 14.26 -4.69
C PRO A 45 -5.31 13.39 -5.64
N SER A 46 -5.39 13.78 -6.91
CA SER A 46 -6.12 13.04 -7.95
C SER A 46 -5.71 11.56 -8.04
N HIS A 47 -4.45 11.24 -7.75
CA HIS A 47 -3.92 9.87 -7.71
C HIS A 47 -4.30 9.06 -6.45
N GLY A 48 -5.16 9.61 -5.58
CA GLY A 48 -5.82 8.88 -4.48
C GLY A 48 -4.91 8.46 -3.31
N TYR A 49 -3.79 9.14 -3.11
CA TYR A 49 -2.86 8.87 -1.99
C TYR A 49 -2.04 10.14 -1.68
N PRO A 50 -1.53 10.35 -0.46
CA PRO A 50 -0.65 11.48 -0.16
C PRO A 50 0.64 11.43 -0.99
N THR A 51 1.11 12.58 -1.47
CA THR A 51 2.40 12.70 -2.19
C THR A 51 3.59 12.36 -1.31
N GLU A 52 3.48 12.72 -0.03
CA GLU A 52 4.44 12.35 1.00
C GLU A 52 3.75 11.51 2.06
N HIS A 53 4.33 10.33 2.28
CA HIS A 53 3.80 9.31 3.18
C HIS A 53 4.97 8.54 3.81
N PRO A 54 4.75 8.00 5.02
CA PRO A 54 5.70 7.08 5.61
C PRO A 54 5.76 5.79 4.78
N PHE A 55 6.96 5.32 4.47
CA PHE A 55 7.17 4.01 3.83
C PHE A 55 7.18 2.91 4.87
N ASN A 56 6.69 1.72 4.49
CA ASN A 56 6.81 0.52 5.30
C ASN A 56 8.30 0.20 5.53
N LYS A 57 8.76 0.22 6.79
CA LYS A 57 10.19 0.09 7.15
C LYS A 57 10.34 -0.50 8.56
N ASP A 58 11.47 -1.18 8.81
CA ASP A 58 11.87 -1.69 10.13
C ASP A 58 10.82 -2.60 10.80
N GLY A 59 10.02 -3.32 9.98
CA GLY A 59 8.94 -4.18 10.45
C GLY A 59 7.68 -3.42 10.86
N TYR A 60 7.54 -2.14 10.52
CA TYR A 60 6.32 -1.36 10.69
C TYR A 60 5.66 -1.07 9.35
N ARG A 61 4.34 -1.14 9.36
CA ARG A 61 3.46 -0.76 8.25
C ARG A 61 2.60 0.41 8.65
N TYR A 62 2.49 1.35 7.72
CA TYR A 62 1.68 2.54 7.87
C TYR A 62 0.49 2.45 6.93
N ILE A 63 -0.69 2.38 7.52
CA ILE A 63 -1.95 2.19 6.79
C ILE A 63 -2.68 3.52 6.85
N LEU A 64 -2.85 4.17 5.71
CA LEU A 64 -3.54 5.45 5.63
C LEU A 64 -4.96 5.30 6.19
N ALA A 65 -5.31 6.17 7.12
CA ALA A 65 -6.61 6.17 7.79
C ALA A 65 -7.47 7.31 7.26
N GLU A 66 -8.75 7.03 7.11
CA GLU A 66 -9.80 8.01 6.82
C GLU A 66 -10.81 8.06 7.98
N PRO A 67 -11.46 9.21 8.21
CA PRO A 67 -12.47 9.30 9.25
C PRO A 67 -13.62 8.32 8.99
N ASP A 68 -14.04 7.57 10.01
CA ASP A 68 -15.18 6.67 9.87
C ASP A 68 -16.49 7.44 10.13
N PRO A 69 -17.41 7.52 9.16
CA PRO A 69 -18.68 8.22 9.33
C PRO A 69 -19.67 7.51 10.27
N HIS A 70 -19.47 6.22 10.55
CA HIS A 70 -20.37 5.42 11.39
C HIS A 70 -19.83 5.22 12.81
N ALA A 71 -18.64 5.72 13.11
CA ALA A 71 -18.07 5.58 14.43
C ALA A 71 -18.89 6.35 15.49
N PRO A 72 -19.18 5.73 16.64
CA PRO A 72 -19.92 6.40 17.71
C PRO A 72 -19.10 7.56 18.27
N PHE A 73 -19.79 8.59 18.77
CA PHE A 73 -19.20 9.80 19.35
C PHE A 73 -18.34 10.63 18.38
N ARG A 74 -18.45 10.37 17.07
CA ARG A 74 -17.70 11.11 16.05
C ARG A 74 -18.05 12.59 16.02
N GLN A 75 -19.33 12.92 16.02
CA GLN A 75 -19.78 14.31 16.02
C GLN A 75 -19.32 15.05 17.28
N GLU A 76 -19.43 14.41 18.45
CA GLU A 76 -18.96 14.97 19.72
C GLU A 76 -17.45 15.23 19.73
N PHE A 77 -16.66 14.31 19.14
CA PHE A 77 -15.22 14.50 18.98
C PHE A 77 -14.89 15.69 18.07
N ASP A 78 -15.58 15.81 16.92
CA ASP A 78 -15.34 16.88 15.95
C ASP A 78 -15.77 18.27 16.50
N GLU A 79 -16.81 18.33 17.34
CA GLU A 79 -17.33 19.59 17.92
C GLU A 79 -16.61 20.02 19.22
N SER A 80 -15.90 19.11 19.89
CA SER A 80 -15.30 19.38 21.20
C SER A 80 -13.88 19.95 21.09
N ASN A 81 -13.70 21.17 21.58
CA ASN A 81 -12.39 21.82 21.67
C ASN A 81 -11.45 21.13 22.69
N GLU A 82 -11.98 20.33 23.61
CA GLU A 82 -11.22 19.66 24.67
C GLU A 82 -10.35 18.50 24.17
N TRP A 83 -10.57 18.05 22.93
CA TRP A 83 -9.79 16.99 22.29
C TRP A 83 -8.58 17.51 21.51
N SER A 84 -8.41 18.84 21.45
CA SER A 84 -7.26 19.47 20.82
C SER A 84 -5.95 19.03 21.48
N GLY A 85 -5.13 18.28 20.75
CA GLY A 85 -3.83 17.80 21.20
C GLY A 85 -3.86 16.51 22.04
N LYS A 86 -5.03 15.92 22.29
CA LYS A 86 -5.15 14.59 22.90
C LYS A 86 -4.92 13.49 21.85
N PRO A 87 -4.52 12.27 22.27
CA PRO A 87 -4.49 11.12 21.37
C PRO A 87 -5.87 10.90 20.73
N ILE A 88 -5.88 10.57 19.44
CA ILE A 88 -7.11 10.35 18.68
C ILE A 88 -7.51 8.87 18.84
N PRO A 89 -8.75 8.57 19.27
CA PRO A 89 -9.26 7.21 19.31
C PRO A 89 -9.23 6.51 17.95
N GLY A 90 -8.61 5.33 17.91
CA GLY A 90 -8.46 4.54 16.67
C GLY A 90 -9.79 4.15 16.03
N TRP A 91 -10.84 3.92 16.83
CA TRP A 91 -12.16 3.49 16.33
C TRP A 91 -12.92 4.58 15.57
N LEU A 92 -12.55 5.86 15.74
CA LEU A 92 -13.13 7.00 15.01
C LEU A 92 -12.68 7.05 13.55
N TYR A 93 -11.70 6.23 13.17
CA TYR A 93 -11.15 6.14 11.84
C TYR A 93 -11.31 4.71 11.31
N ARG A 94 -11.00 4.55 10.02
CA ARG A 94 -10.90 3.25 9.35
C ARG A 94 -9.81 3.28 8.28
N PRO A 95 -9.28 2.13 7.84
CA PRO A 95 -8.32 2.08 6.74
C PRO A 95 -8.93 2.66 5.46
N LEU A 96 -8.17 3.50 4.75
CA LEU A 96 -8.56 3.93 3.41
C LEU A 96 -8.61 2.72 2.48
N CYS A 97 -9.77 2.46 1.88
CA CYS A 97 -9.93 1.45 0.85
C CYS A 97 -10.02 2.14 -0.53
N PRO A 98 -8.97 2.07 -1.37
CA PRO A 98 -9.00 2.75 -2.67
C PRO A 98 -10.10 2.18 -3.57
N GLY A 99 -10.84 3.04 -4.29
CA GLY A 99 -11.90 2.63 -5.22
C GLY A 99 -11.42 1.91 -6.49
N GLY A 100 -10.12 1.65 -6.62
CA GLY A 100 -9.53 0.95 -7.76
C GLY A 100 -8.27 0.18 -7.37
N VAL A 101 -7.97 -0.87 -8.14
CA VAL A 101 -6.72 -1.60 -8.00
C VAL A 101 -5.63 -0.88 -8.79
N LEU A 102 -4.58 -0.48 -8.08
CA LEU A 102 -3.46 0.32 -8.59
C LEU A 102 -2.16 -0.20 -7.97
N LEU A 103 -1.01 0.21 -8.49
CA LEU A 103 0.27 0.01 -7.78
C LEU A 103 0.28 0.87 -6.51
N ALA A 104 0.61 0.27 -5.36
CA ALA A 104 0.57 0.94 -4.06
C ALA A 104 1.79 1.86 -3.88
N LEU A 105 1.54 3.13 -3.52
CA LEU A 105 2.63 4.09 -3.30
C LEU A 105 3.36 3.87 -1.97
N HIS A 106 2.66 3.38 -0.95
CA HIS A 106 3.22 3.08 0.38
C HIS A 106 3.88 1.70 0.45
N ASP A 107 3.46 0.78 -0.41
CA ASP A 107 3.86 -0.62 -0.37
C ASP A 107 4.80 -1.00 -1.52
N ARG A 108 5.88 -0.24 -1.60
CA ARG A 108 6.93 -0.35 -2.62
C ARG A 108 8.30 -0.01 -2.05
N ALA A 109 9.33 -0.51 -2.70
CA ALA A 109 10.67 0.02 -2.50
C ALA A 109 10.75 1.51 -2.91
N PRO A 110 11.34 2.41 -2.10
CA PRO A 110 11.38 3.86 -2.37
C PRO A 110 12.01 4.22 -3.72
N GLN A 111 12.99 3.46 -4.17
CA GLN A 111 13.74 3.66 -5.41
C GLN A 111 12.95 3.34 -6.69
N LEU A 112 11.82 2.62 -6.60
CA LEU A 112 10.96 2.39 -7.76
C LEU A 112 10.26 3.67 -8.17
N ARG A 113 10.15 3.90 -9.48
CA ARG A 113 9.39 5.03 -10.03
C ARG A 113 8.05 4.51 -10.53
N VAL A 114 6.98 4.95 -9.91
CA VAL A 114 5.60 4.61 -10.30
C VAL A 114 5.06 5.76 -11.15
N ALA A 115 4.41 5.44 -12.26
CA ALA A 115 3.76 6.43 -13.12
C ALA A 115 2.63 7.17 -12.38
N GLU A 116 2.22 8.33 -12.88
CA GLU A 116 1.21 9.19 -12.23
C GLU A 116 -0.16 8.49 -12.13
N ASP A 117 -0.54 7.72 -13.15
CA ASP A 117 -1.75 6.90 -13.19
C ASP A 117 -1.65 5.64 -12.30
N ARG A 118 -0.46 5.34 -11.78
CA ARG A 118 -0.14 4.18 -10.93
C ARG A 118 -0.39 2.83 -11.61
N LEU A 119 -0.32 2.80 -12.95
CA LEU A 119 -0.46 1.60 -13.77
C LEU A 119 0.83 1.20 -14.49
N ALA A 120 1.93 1.93 -14.28
CA ALA A 120 3.26 1.50 -14.70
C ALA A 120 4.31 1.74 -13.62
N VAL A 121 5.36 0.94 -13.65
CA VAL A 121 6.51 1.06 -12.75
C VAL A 121 7.82 0.80 -13.49
N THR A 122 8.82 1.63 -13.20
CA THR A 122 10.18 1.53 -13.71
C THR A 122 11.14 1.23 -12.56
N GLY A 123 12.06 0.29 -12.81
CA GLY A 123 13.11 -0.11 -11.88
C GLY A 123 14.25 0.90 -11.74
N ASP A 124 15.14 0.61 -10.81
CA ASP A 124 16.43 1.31 -10.61
C ASP A 124 17.57 0.26 -10.61
N ARG A 125 18.72 0.50 -9.98
CA ARG A 125 19.92 -0.34 -10.10
C ARG A 125 19.70 -1.81 -9.74
N GLY A 126 19.14 -2.08 -8.56
CA GLY A 126 18.95 -3.43 -8.01
C GLY A 126 17.52 -3.97 -8.19
N TYR A 127 17.30 -5.23 -7.79
CA TYR A 127 15.96 -5.79 -7.72
C TYR A 127 15.15 -5.13 -6.60
N CYS A 128 14.00 -4.58 -6.96
CA CYS A 128 13.11 -3.90 -6.03
C CYS A 128 11.67 -4.24 -6.38
N THR A 129 10.79 -4.34 -5.39
CA THR A 129 9.42 -4.83 -5.55
C THR A 129 8.39 -3.76 -5.19
N VAL A 130 7.26 -3.78 -5.89
CA VAL A 130 6.02 -3.07 -5.59
C VAL A 130 4.85 -4.05 -5.59
N ARG A 131 3.87 -3.81 -4.73
CA ARG A 131 2.60 -4.55 -4.69
C ARG A 131 1.44 -3.67 -5.14
N ALA A 132 0.35 -4.30 -5.59
CA ALA A 132 -0.91 -3.60 -5.81
C ALA A 132 -1.61 -3.22 -4.50
N THR A 133 -2.59 -2.32 -4.58
CA THR A 133 -3.38 -1.85 -3.43
C THR A 133 -4.25 -2.92 -2.80
N HIS A 134 -4.67 -3.93 -3.58
CA HIS A 134 -5.60 -4.96 -3.16
C HIS A 134 -4.98 -6.36 -3.23
N GLY A 135 -5.41 -7.22 -2.31
CA GLY A 135 -5.00 -8.61 -2.24
C GLY A 135 -6.18 -9.55 -2.08
N VAL A 136 -5.94 -10.83 -2.35
CA VAL A 136 -6.95 -11.88 -2.39
C VAL A 136 -6.53 -13.04 -1.49
N SER A 137 -7.49 -13.58 -0.75
CA SER A 137 -7.28 -14.69 0.19
C SER A 137 -8.09 -15.95 -0.14
N ARG A 138 -9.00 -15.85 -1.13
CA ARG A 138 -9.91 -16.90 -1.56
C ARG A 138 -10.40 -16.64 -3.00
N GLY A 139 -10.94 -17.66 -3.64
CA GLY A 139 -11.45 -17.59 -5.01
C GLY A 139 -10.35 -17.61 -6.06
N SER A 140 -10.74 -17.36 -7.31
CA SER A 140 -9.85 -17.38 -8.47
C SER A 140 -9.73 -15.99 -9.09
N TRP A 141 -8.52 -15.47 -9.20
CA TRP A 141 -8.27 -14.08 -9.58
C TRP A 141 -7.18 -13.94 -10.63
N TYR A 142 -7.36 -12.98 -11.55
CA TYR A 142 -6.47 -12.77 -12.68
C TYR A 142 -6.09 -11.30 -12.87
N TRP A 143 -4.84 -11.07 -13.27
CA TRP A 143 -4.35 -9.77 -13.74
C TRP A 143 -3.28 -9.95 -14.82
N GLU A 144 -3.01 -8.89 -15.58
CA GLU A 144 -2.00 -8.85 -16.64
C GLU A 144 -0.91 -7.81 -16.36
N ALA A 145 0.24 -8.03 -16.97
CA ALA A 145 1.31 -7.05 -17.09
C ALA A 145 1.91 -7.05 -18.48
N CYS A 146 2.26 -5.89 -19.03
CA CYS A 146 2.99 -5.78 -20.28
C CYS A 146 4.43 -5.33 -19.98
N VAL A 147 5.40 -6.02 -20.57
CA VAL A 147 6.81 -5.62 -20.48
C VAL A 147 7.06 -4.51 -21.50
N GLU A 148 7.08 -3.27 -21.03
CA GLU A 148 7.20 -2.09 -21.91
C GLU A 148 8.63 -1.87 -22.36
N GLU A 149 9.60 -1.97 -21.44
CA GLU A 149 11.01 -1.77 -21.73
C GLU A 149 11.84 -2.82 -20.98
N LEU A 150 12.70 -3.55 -21.70
CA LEU A 150 13.61 -4.53 -21.08
C LEU A 150 15.04 -4.38 -21.63
N PRO A 151 15.81 -3.37 -21.16
CA PRO A 151 17.18 -3.14 -21.58
C PRO A 151 18.11 -4.34 -21.32
N GLU A 152 19.24 -4.39 -22.01
CA GLU A 152 20.18 -5.50 -21.87
C GLU A 152 20.68 -5.67 -20.42
N GLY A 153 20.58 -6.90 -19.92
CA GLY A 153 20.92 -7.26 -18.54
C GLY A 153 19.92 -6.76 -17.49
N ALA A 154 18.84 -6.09 -17.89
CA ALA A 154 17.70 -5.84 -17.02
C ALA A 154 16.91 -7.13 -16.78
N GLY A 155 16.02 -7.11 -15.79
CA GLY A 155 15.27 -8.30 -15.41
C GLY A 155 13.94 -7.95 -14.79
N VAL A 156 12.93 -8.75 -15.12
CA VAL A 156 11.58 -8.62 -14.59
C VAL A 156 11.25 -9.90 -13.86
N ARG A 157 10.67 -9.77 -12.67
CA ARG A 157 9.90 -10.83 -12.04
C ARG A 157 8.52 -10.33 -11.68
N ALA A 158 7.49 -11.07 -12.01
CA ALA A 158 6.11 -10.72 -11.66
C ALA A 158 5.35 -11.96 -11.18
N GLY A 159 4.31 -11.73 -10.39
CA GLY A 159 3.50 -12.80 -9.81
C GLY A 159 2.73 -12.34 -8.59
N TRP A 160 2.78 -13.15 -7.54
CA TRP A 160 1.98 -12.94 -6.33
C TRP A 160 2.88 -12.84 -5.11
N GLY A 161 2.67 -11.81 -4.29
CA GLY A 161 3.41 -11.57 -3.06
C GLY A 161 2.49 -11.31 -1.88
N ARG A 162 2.83 -11.84 -0.71
CA ARG A 162 2.14 -11.51 0.55
C ARG A 162 2.70 -10.21 1.13
N ARG A 163 1.97 -9.60 2.07
CA ARG A 163 2.34 -8.32 2.70
C ARG A 163 3.75 -8.30 3.33
N VAL A 164 4.18 -9.43 3.89
CA VAL A 164 5.48 -9.57 4.57
C VAL A 164 6.63 -9.91 3.61
N ALA A 165 6.37 -10.04 2.31
CA ALA A 165 7.43 -10.27 1.33
C ALA A 165 8.36 -9.05 1.24
N ASN A 166 9.67 -9.29 1.19
CA ASN A 166 10.67 -8.22 1.24
C ASN A 166 10.63 -7.35 -0.04
N LEU A 167 10.29 -6.07 0.12
CA LEU A 167 10.20 -5.11 -0.98
C LEU A 167 11.58 -4.74 -1.58
N GLN A 168 12.67 -4.91 -0.83
CA GLN A 168 14.04 -4.64 -1.28
C GLN A 168 14.70 -5.85 -1.96
N ALA A 169 13.95 -6.95 -2.14
CA ALA A 169 14.44 -8.19 -2.73
C ALA A 169 13.62 -8.55 -3.98
N PRO A 170 14.15 -9.40 -4.89
CA PRO A 170 13.38 -9.93 -5.99
C PRO A 170 12.18 -10.74 -5.49
N LEU A 171 11.01 -10.58 -6.11
CA LEU A 171 9.85 -11.42 -5.80
C LEU A 171 10.22 -12.90 -5.94
N GLY A 172 9.83 -13.71 -4.94
CA GLY A 172 10.22 -15.12 -4.83
C GLY A 172 11.57 -15.35 -4.15
N TYR A 173 12.17 -14.34 -3.53
CA TYR A 173 13.34 -14.46 -2.65
C TYR A 173 13.03 -15.24 -1.37
N ASP A 174 11.90 -14.94 -0.74
CA ASP A 174 11.45 -15.52 0.53
C ASP A 174 10.29 -16.52 0.35
N LYS A 175 9.72 -16.98 1.48
CA LYS A 175 8.55 -17.88 1.53
C LYS A 175 7.23 -17.19 1.17
N PHE A 176 7.24 -15.87 1.00
CA PHE A 176 6.05 -15.04 0.91
C PHE A 176 5.78 -14.54 -0.51
N GLY A 177 6.66 -14.83 -1.46
CA GLY A 177 6.48 -14.51 -2.87
C GLY A 177 6.60 -15.71 -3.79
N TYR A 178 5.87 -15.65 -4.90
CA TYR A 178 5.90 -16.60 -6.01
C TYR A 178 5.99 -15.78 -7.30
N SER A 179 7.00 -16.05 -8.12
CA SER A 179 7.24 -15.22 -9.31
C SER A 179 7.67 -16.01 -10.53
N TRP A 180 7.47 -15.38 -11.67
CA TRP A 180 8.01 -15.77 -12.97
C TRP A 180 9.10 -14.79 -13.36
N ARG A 181 10.26 -15.27 -13.84
CA ARG A 181 11.39 -14.43 -14.25
C ARG A 181 11.51 -14.38 -15.78
N SER A 182 11.73 -13.18 -16.32
CA SER A 182 11.89 -12.93 -17.77
C SER A 182 12.99 -13.79 -18.38
N ARG A 183 14.18 -13.74 -17.77
CA ARG A 183 15.33 -14.54 -18.20
C ARG A 183 15.08 -16.04 -17.99
N LYS A 184 15.06 -16.78 -19.10
CA LYS A 184 14.89 -18.25 -19.18
C LYS A 184 13.53 -18.78 -18.69
N GLY A 185 12.53 -17.91 -18.49
CA GLY A 185 11.17 -18.34 -18.13
C GLY A 185 11.08 -19.16 -16.84
N THR A 186 11.95 -18.90 -15.88
CA THR A 186 12.04 -19.70 -14.64
C THR A 186 11.07 -19.20 -13.58
N ARG A 187 10.40 -20.11 -12.89
CA ARG A 187 9.59 -19.81 -11.70
C ARG A 187 10.47 -19.77 -10.44
N PHE A 188 10.22 -18.82 -9.54
CA PHE A 188 10.98 -18.60 -8.31
C PHE A 188 10.10 -18.58 -7.06
N HIS A 189 10.56 -19.29 -6.04
CA HIS A 189 10.01 -19.30 -4.69
C HIS A 189 11.14 -19.71 -3.72
N GLU A 190 11.25 -19.08 -2.55
CA GLU A 190 12.33 -19.32 -1.58
C GLU A 190 13.74 -19.23 -2.18
N SER A 191 13.96 -18.28 -3.10
CA SER A 191 15.20 -18.12 -3.88
C SER A 191 15.57 -19.30 -4.78
N ARG A 192 14.69 -20.30 -4.92
CA ARG A 192 14.91 -21.49 -5.75
C ARG A 192 14.24 -21.30 -7.11
N GLY A 193 15.05 -21.12 -8.13
CA GLY A 193 14.61 -21.04 -9.51
C GLY A 193 14.46 -22.44 -10.12
N LYS A 194 13.30 -22.73 -10.71
CA LYS A 194 13.07 -23.94 -11.50
C LYS A 194 12.68 -23.55 -12.93
N HIS A 195 13.13 -24.33 -13.92
CA HIS A 195 12.63 -24.16 -15.27
C HIS A 195 11.10 -24.40 -15.29
N TYR A 196 10.41 -23.64 -16.12
CA TYR A 196 8.95 -23.63 -16.17
C TYR A 196 8.45 -23.37 -17.58
N SER A 197 9.00 -22.35 -18.26
CA SER A 197 8.62 -22.02 -19.63
C SER A 197 9.78 -21.40 -20.41
N GLY A 198 9.51 -21.00 -21.66
CA GLY A 198 10.41 -20.16 -22.45
C GLY A 198 10.57 -18.75 -21.84
N ALA A 199 11.63 -18.05 -22.26
CA ALA A 199 11.82 -16.66 -21.84
C ALA A 199 10.70 -15.74 -22.39
N TYR A 200 10.51 -14.63 -21.70
CA TYR A 200 9.66 -13.53 -22.17
C TYR A 200 10.46 -12.23 -22.11
N GLY A 201 10.08 -11.26 -22.93
CA GLY A 201 10.81 -10.03 -23.15
C GLY A 201 9.90 -8.83 -23.42
N GLU A 202 10.51 -7.77 -23.91
CA GLU A 202 9.82 -6.55 -24.33
C GLU A 202 8.67 -6.85 -25.31
N GLY A 203 7.53 -6.20 -25.12
CA GLY A 203 6.30 -6.37 -25.90
C GLY A 203 5.41 -7.55 -25.47
N ASP A 204 5.93 -8.51 -24.69
CA ASP A 204 5.13 -9.63 -24.18
C ASP A 204 4.15 -9.15 -23.10
N THR A 205 2.91 -9.65 -23.18
CA THR A 205 1.89 -9.48 -22.15
C THR A 205 1.77 -10.77 -21.35
N LEU A 206 1.93 -10.66 -20.04
CA LEU A 206 1.97 -11.77 -19.10
C LEU A 206 0.69 -11.79 -18.29
N GLY A 207 0.05 -12.95 -18.21
CA GLY A 207 -1.12 -13.17 -17.37
C GLY A 207 -0.78 -13.94 -16.10
N PHE A 208 -1.47 -13.62 -15.01
CA PHE A 208 -1.21 -14.22 -13.70
C PHE A 208 -2.54 -14.64 -13.05
N LEU A 209 -2.82 -15.93 -13.04
CA LEU A 209 -3.97 -16.52 -12.36
C LEU A 209 -3.52 -17.09 -11.01
N ILE A 210 -4.29 -16.82 -9.96
CA ILE A 210 -4.20 -17.51 -8.67
C ILE A 210 -5.55 -18.15 -8.35
N VAL A 211 -5.51 -19.39 -7.87
CA VAL A 211 -6.68 -20.14 -7.41
C VAL A 211 -6.48 -20.45 -5.93
N LEU A 212 -7.38 -19.95 -5.09
CA LEU A 212 -7.34 -20.05 -3.63
C LEU A 212 -8.65 -20.71 -3.15
N PRO A 213 -8.68 -22.04 -2.98
CA PRO A 213 -9.87 -22.71 -2.48
C PRO A 213 -10.18 -22.28 -1.05
N ASP A 214 -11.47 -22.30 -0.71
CA ASP A 214 -11.90 -22.08 0.66
C ASP A 214 -11.46 -23.23 1.57
N CYS A 215 -11.22 -22.90 2.84
CA CYS A 215 -10.92 -23.88 3.87
C CYS A 215 -11.55 -23.44 5.20
N ALA A 216 -11.56 -24.33 6.19
CA ALA A 216 -12.14 -24.05 7.51
C ALA A 216 -11.54 -22.83 8.23
N SER A 217 -10.34 -22.37 7.82
CA SER A 217 -9.68 -21.19 8.39
C SER A 217 -9.72 -19.96 7.48
N THR A 218 -10.55 -19.96 6.42
CA THR A 218 -10.69 -18.79 5.54
C THR A 218 -11.29 -17.63 6.33
N LYS A 219 -10.60 -16.49 6.35
CA LYS A 219 -11.11 -15.24 6.94
C LYS A 219 -11.84 -14.44 5.86
N PHE A 220 -13.08 -14.06 6.18
CA PHE A 220 -13.95 -13.27 5.30
C PHE A 220 -13.93 -11.77 5.61
N THR A 221 -13.47 -11.39 6.80
CA THR A 221 -13.36 -10.00 7.23
C THR A 221 -11.89 -9.56 7.28
N PRO A 222 -11.57 -8.37 6.75
CA PRO A 222 -10.25 -7.75 6.91
C PRO A 222 -10.05 -7.25 8.34
N ASN A 223 -8.82 -6.82 8.64
CA ASN A 223 -8.52 -6.16 9.91
C ASN A 223 -9.00 -4.70 9.85
N THR A 224 -9.72 -4.26 10.88
CA THR A 224 -10.23 -2.89 11.00
C THR A 224 -9.18 -1.92 11.52
N TYR A 225 -8.16 -2.39 12.25
CA TYR A 225 -7.14 -1.58 12.92
C TYR A 225 -7.71 -0.56 13.93
N LYS A 226 -9.01 -0.62 14.25
CA LYS A 226 -9.69 0.31 15.16
C LYS A 226 -9.20 0.24 16.61
N ASP A 227 -8.53 -0.86 16.96
CA ASP A 227 -7.84 -1.10 18.22
C ASP A 227 -6.42 -0.51 18.26
N ARG A 228 -5.93 0.05 17.14
CA ARG A 228 -4.55 0.53 17.00
C ARG A 228 -4.44 2.03 17.16
N PRO A 229 -3.28 2.53 17.65
CA PRO A 229 -3.03 3.95 17.72
C PRO A 229 -2.92 4.55 16.32
N LEU A 230 -3.37 5.81 16.21
CA LEU A 230 -3.18 6.64 15.04
C LEU A 230 -1.93 7.50 15.21
N VAL A 231 -1.10 7.56 14.16
CA VAL A 231 0.05 8.46 14.07
C VAL A 231 -0.21 9.50 13.00
N LYS A 232 0.12 10.76 13.31
CA LYS A 232 0.01 11.86 12.36
C LYS A 232 1.32 12.01 11.61
N PHE A 233 1.26 11.89 10.28
CA PHE A 233 2.37 12.23 9.40
C PHE A 233 1.94 13.33 8.45
N LYS A 234 2.59 14.50 8.60
CA LYS A 234 2.16 15.76 7.98
C LYS A 234 0.68 16.04 8.29
N SER A 235 -0.16 16.00 7.27
CA SER A 235 -1.58 16.34 7.37
C SER A 235 -2.48 15.10 7.37
N HIS A 236 -1.93 13.89 7.29
CA HIS A 236 -2.70 12.64 7.22
C HIS A 236 -2.46 11.78 8.46
N LEU A 237 -3.45 10.94 8.78
CA LEU A 237 -3.41 9.98 9.87
C LEU A 237 -3.17 8.58 9.32
N TYR A 238 -2.42 7.78 10.06
CA TYR A 238 -2.09 6.41 9.69
C TYR A 238 -2.25 5.51 10.90
N TYR A 239 -2.74 4.29 10.70
CA TYR A 239 -2.51 3.22 11.67
C TYR A 239 -1.09 2.72 11.54
N GLU A 240 -0.49 2.38 12.68
CA GLU A 240 0.78 1.67 12.74
C GLU A 240 0.54 0.20 13.09
N ASP A 241 1.03 -0.71 12.25
CA ASP A 241 0.95 -2.16 12.44
C ASP A 241 2.34 -2.78 12.37
N LYS A 242 2.63 -3.76 13.22
CA LYS A 242 3.95 -4.40 13.28
C LYS A 242 3.93 -5.72 12.53
N ASP A 243 4.81 -5.86 11.55
CA ASP A 243 5.09 -7.11 10.86
C ASP A 243 5.82 -8.09 11.79
N ASN A 244 5.06 -9.03 12.35
CA ASN A 244 5.62 -10.15 13.06
C ASN A 244 6.04 -11.26 12.08
N ILE A 245 7.22 -11.09 11.46
CA ILE A 245 7.76 -12.03 10.46
C ILE A 245 7.88 -13.43 11.05
N GLN A 246 8.36 -13.56 12.30
CA GLN A 246 8.54 -14.87 12.94
C GLN A 246 7.22 -15.58 13.15
N GLU A 247 6.19 -14.87 13.62
CA GLU A 247 4.84 -15.42 13.72
C GLU A 247 4.26 -15.79 12.35
N CYS A 248 4.47 -14.97 11.33
CA CYS A 248 4.06 -15.28 9.97
C CYS A 248 4.71 -16.57 9.45
N LEU A 249 5.99 -16.79 9.77
CA LEU A 249 6.72 -18.01 9.44
C LEU A 249 6.17 -19.23 10.20
N ASN A 250 5.94 -19.09 11.51
CA ASN A 250 5.39 -20.17 12.34
C ASN A 250 3.98 -20.59 11.91
N ASN A 251 3.21 -19.65 11.34
CA ASN A 251 1.84 -19.87 10.88
C ASN A 251 1.75 -20.26 9.39
N LEU A 252 2.88 -20.53 8.70
CA LEU A 252 2.86 -21.01 7.32
C LEU A 252 2.27 -22.42 7.24
N LYS A 253 1.09 -22.52 6.62
CA LYS A 253 0.41 -23.78 6.33
C LYS A 253 0.09 -23.83 4.85
N GLN A 254 0.32 -24.95 4.20
CA GLN A 254 -0.09 -25.13 2.81
C GLN A 254 -1.61 -25.04 2.67
N LEU A 255 -2.06 -24.60 1.50
CA LEU A 255 -3.45 -24.59 1.09
C LEU A 255 -3.63 -25.66 -0.01
N PRO A 256 -4.00 -26.90 0.34
CA PRO A 256 -4.20 -27.95 -0.66
C PRO A 256 -5.17 -27.53 -1.75
N GLY A 257 -4.82 -27.82 -3.01
CA GLY A 257 -5.63 -27.48 -4.18
C GLY A 257 -5.48 -26.03 -4.67
N SER A 258 -4.73 -25.19 -3.97
CA SER A 258 -4.37 -23.87 -4.47
C SER A 258 -3.37 -23.95 -5.63
N LYS A 259 -3.47 -23.00 -6.56
CA LYS A 259 -2.65 -22.99 -7.78
C LYS A 259 -2.24 -21.59 -8.19
N ILE A 260 -1.08 -21.48 -8.83
CA ILE A 260 -0.67 -20.30 -9.60
C ILE A 260 -0.36 -20.76 -11.02
N ILE A 261 -0.91 -20.05 -12.00
CA ILE A 261 -0.76 -20.33 -13.44
C ILE A 261 -0.36 -19.04 -14.14
N PHE A 262 0.64 -19.13 -15.01
CA PHE A 262 1.11 -17.99 -15.81
C PHE A 262 0.74 -18.15 -17.27
N PHE A 263 0.53 -17.03 -17.93
CA PHE A 263 0.13 -16.96 -19.34
C PHE A 263 1.08 -16.03 -20.08
N LYS A 264 1.39 -16.37 -21.33
CA LYS A 264 2.16 -15.52 -22.24
C LYS A 264 1.28 -15.18 -23.43
N ASN A 265 0.94 -13.91 -23.62
CA ASN A 265 0.07 -13.43 -24.70
C ASN A 265 -1.26 -14.25 -24.77
N GLY A 266 -1.84 -14.56 -23.62
CA GLY A 266 -3.06 -15.36 -23.49
C GLY A 266 -2.84 -16.88 -23.44
N GLU A 267 -1.67 -17.38 -23.85
CA GLU A 267 -1.37 -18.82 -23.86
C GLU A 267 -0.89 -19.33 -22.50
N CYS A 268 -1.58 -20.34 -21.98
CA CYS A 268 -1.24 -20.98 -20.71
C CYS A 268 0.16 -21.63 -20.76
N GLN A 269 1.02 -21.29 -19.80
CA GLN A 269 2.37 -21.84 -19.66
C GLN A 269 2.44 -23.04 -18.70
N GLY A 270 1.27 -23.57 -18.29
CA GLY A 270 1.14 -24.68 -17.35
C GLY A 270 1.10 -24.25 -15.88
N GLU A 271 1.00 -25.20 -14.95
CA GLU A 271 0.90 -24.90 -13.51
C GLU A 271 2.26 -24.49 -12.94
N ALA A 272 2.39 -23.23 -12.54
CA ALA A 272 3.62 -22.67 -11.99
C ALA A 272 3.82 -23.07 -10.53
N PHE A 273 2.77 -23.13 -9.73
CA PHE A 273 2.86 -23.59 -8.35
C PHE A 273 1.57 -24.27 -7.95
N SER A 274 1.68 -25.31 -7.11
CA SER A 274 0.56 -25.99 -6.47
C SER A 274 0.76 -25.98 -4.96
N ASP A 275 -0.35 -26.07 -4.22
CA ASP A 275 -0.37 -26.19 -2.76
C ASP A 275 0.44 -25.07 -2.06
N ILE A 276 0.28 -23.84 -2.56
CA ILE A 276 0.93 -22.65 -2.01
C ILE A 276 0.47 -22.39 -0.56
N TYR A 277 1.24 -21.62 0.19
CA TYR A 277 0.87 -21.29 1.57
C TYR A 277 -0.44 -20.51 1.66
N ARG A 278 -1.24 -20.76 2.70
CA ARG A 278 -2.42 -19.95 3.05
C ARG A 278 -2.01 -18.51 3.32
N GLY A 279 -2.83 -17.57 2.86
CA GLY A 279 -2.63 -16.14 3.14
C GLY A 279 -3.34 -15.24 2.15
N CYS A 280 -3.16 -13.93 2.34
CA CYS A 280 -3.60 -12.92 1.39
C CYS A 280 -2.44 -12.56 0.45
N TYR A 281 -2.69 -12.65 -0.85
CA TYR A 281 -1.74 -12.44 -1.94
C TYR A 281 -2.11 -11.21 -2.75
N TYR A 282 -1.11 -10.41 -3.07
CA TYR A 282 -1.23 -9.19 -3.86
C TYR A 282 -0.51 -9.41 -5.20
N PRO A 283 -1.06 -8.90 -6.31
CA PRO A 283 -0.28 -8.71 -7.53
C PRO A 283 1.02 -7.97 -7.20
N ALA A 284 2.14 -8.52 -7.64
CA ALA A 284 3.46 -8.01 -7.27
C ALA A 284 4.41 -8.04 -8.47
N VAL A 285 5.18 -6.96 -8.60
CA VAL A 285 6.16 -6.77 -9.66
C VAL A 285 7.50 -6.42 -9.03
N SER A 286 8.55 -7.04 -9.52
CA SER A 286 9.92 -6.82 -9.12
C SER A 286 10.82 -6.56 -10.32
N LEU A 287 11.51 -5.42 -10.31
CA LEU A 287 12.27 -4.91 -11.45
C LEU A 287 13.73 -4.75 -11.09
N HIS A 288 14.60 -5.07 -12.03
CA HIS A 288 16.05 -4.89 -11.96
C HIS A 288 16.53 -4.07 -13.14
N ARG A 289 17.40 -3.08 -12.85
CA ARG A 289 17.76 -1.99 -13.77
C ARG A 289 16.51 -1.21 -14.19
N THR A 290 16.67 -0.37 -15.20
CA THR A 290 15.62 0.50 -15.75
C THR A 290 14.59 -0.26 -16.59
N ALA A 291 14.22 -1.49 -16.20
CA ALA A 291 13.10 -2.19 -16.83
C ALA A 291 11.80 -1.46 -16.48
N THR A 292 10.88 -1.40 -17.43
CA THR A 292 9.55 -0.78 -17.26
C THR A 292 8.48 -1.83 -17.53
N LEU A 293 7.47 -1.87 -16.66
CA LEU A 293 6.33 -2.78 -16.78
C LEU A 293 5.04 -2.03 -16.47
N SER A 294 4.05 -2.18 -17.34
CA SER A 294 2.68 -1.69 -17.12
C SER A 294 1.78 -2.83 -16.63
N VAL A 295 0.74 -2.49 -15.87
CA VAL A 295 -0.18 -3.46 -15.27
C VAL A 295 -1.61 -3.19 -15.71
N ASN A 296 -2.36 -4.26 -15.91
CA ASN A 296 -3.78 -4.23 -16.23
C ASN A 296 -4.52 -5.19 -15.28
N PHE A 297 -5.33 -4.64 -14.39
CA PHE A 297 -6.10 -5.41 -13.41
C PHE A 297 -7.46 -5.89 -13.94
N GLY A 298 -7.79 -5.57 -15.20
CA GLY A 298 -9.07 -5.87 -15.85
C GLY A 298 -10.11 -4.76 -15.66
N PRO A 299 -11.37 -4.99 -16.07
CA PRO A 299 -11.91 -6.24 -16.62
C PRO A 299 -11.53 -6.51 -18.08
N SER A 300 -11.09 -5.49 -18.81
CA SER A 300 -10.72 -5.59 -20.22
C SER A 300 -9.25 -5.99 -20.38
N PHE A 301 -9.00 -7.28 -20.57
CA PHE A 301 -7.67 -7.82 -20.79
C PHE A 301 -7.22 -7.69 -22.24
N LYS A 302 -5.92 -7.52 -22.47
CA LYS A 302 -5.35 -7.48 -23.82
C LYS A 302 -5.39 -8.87 -24.44
N TYR A 303 -5.15 -9.91 -23.65
CA TYR A 303 -5.28 -11.30 -24.07
C TYR A 303 -6.14 -12.08 -23.09
N GLN A 304 -7.28 -12.59 -23.56
CA GLN A 304 -8.09 -13.46 -22.73
C GLN A 304 -7.30 -14.73 -22.37
N PRO A 305 -7.15 -15.09 -21.08
CA PRO A 305 -6.39 -16.27 -20.69
C PRO A 305 -7.07 -17.55 -21.19
N SER A 306 -6.30 -18.40 -21.86
CA SER A 306 -6.72 -19.76 -22.28
C SER A 306 -6.78 -20.71 -21.08
N THR A 307 -7.86 -20.64 -20.31
CA THR A 307 -8.03 -21.41 -19.08
C THR A 307 -9.45 -21.97 -18.94
N HIS A 308 -9.55 -23.14 -18.31
CA HIS A 308 -10.83 -23.74 -17.92
C HIS A 308 -11.27 -23.29 -16.52
N TYR A 309 -10.37 -22.67 -15.75
CA TYR A 309 -10.70 -22.19 -14.41
C TYR A 309 -11.58 -20.95 -14.51
N PRO A 310 -12.73 -20.89 -13.79
CA PRO A 310 -13.45 -19.64 -13.63
C PRO A 310 -12.54 -18.66 -12.87
N TYR A 311 -12.54 -17.39 -13.27
CA TYR A 311 -11.75 -16.36 -12.62
C TYR A 311 -12.47 -15.01 -12.64
N ARG A 312 -12.04 -14.12 -11.75
CA ARG A 312 -12.47 -12.74 -11.69
C ARG A 312 -11.28 -11.82 -11.95
N PRO A 313 -11.48 -10.68 -12.64
CA PRO A 313 -10.44 -9.68 -12.78
C PRO A 313 -10.10 -9.07 -11.41
N MET A 314 -8.84 -8.73 -11.19
CA MET A 314 -8.43 -8.05 -9.96
C MET A 314 -9.17 -6.73 -9.73
N SER A 315 -9.60 -6.02 -10.78
CA SER A 315 -10.36 -4.76 -10.67
C SER A 315 -11.64 -4.89 -9.82
N GLU A 316 -12.35 -6.04 -9.91
CA GLU A 316 -13.53 -6.31 -9.08
C GLU A 316 -13.21 -6.40 -7.59
N LYS A 317 -11.94 -6.66 -7.22
CA LYS A 317 -11.55 -6.75 -5.81
C LYS A 317 -11.68 -5.40 -5.08
N ALA A 318 -11.64 -4.28 -5.81
CA ALA A 318 -11.79 -2.96 -5.20
C ALA A 318 -13.17 -2.79 -4.55
N GLU A 319 -14.24 -3.09 -5.29
CA GLU A 319 -15.61 -3.01 -4.77
C GLU A 319 -15.83 -4.03 -3.64
N GLU A 320 -15.40 -5.29 -3.84
CA GLU A 320 -15.51 -6.32 -2.82
C GLU A 320 -14.77 -5.94 -1.53
N ALA A 321 -13.58 -5.33 -1.63
CA ALA A 321 -12.82 -4.89 -0.46
C ALA A 321 -13.51 -3.74 0.30
N ILE A 322 -14.19 -2.82 -0.39
CA ILE A 322 -14.98 -1.77 0.26
C ILE A 322 -16.12 -2.38 1.07
N CYS A 323 -16.84 -3.35 0.48
CA CYS A 323 -17.91 -4.07 1.18
C CYS A 323 -17.36 -4.86 2.37
N GLU A 324 -16.29 -5.62 2.19
CA GLU A 324 -15.65 -6.41 3.25
C GLU A 324 -15.16 -5.53 4.40
N GLN A 325 -14.50 -4.41 4.10
CA GLN A 325 -14.00 -3.47 5.10
C GLN A 325 -15.15 -2.83 5.87
N THR A 326 -16.19 -2.38 5.16
CA THR A 326 -17.37 -1.75 5.77
C THR A 326 -18.10 -2.73 6.69
N MET A 327 -18.23 -4.00 6.29
CA MET A 327 -18.79 -5.05 7.15
C MET A 327 -17.91 -5.34 8.37
N ALA A 328 -16.58 -5.40 8.20
CA ALA A 328 -15.65 -5.60 9.32
C ALA A 328 -15.72 -4.45 10.33
N ASP A 329 -15.79 -3.21 9.84
CA ASP A 329 -15.91 -2.02 10.68
C ASP A 329 -17.22 -2.03 11.47
N MET A 330 -18.36 -2.35 10.83
CA MET A 330 -19.64 -2.50 11.52
C MET A 330 -19.60 -3.57 12.61
N LEU A 331 -19.08 -4.76 12.29
CA LEU A 331 -18.93 -5.84 13.27
C LEU A 331 -18.11 -5.40 14.48
N TYR A 332 -16.98 -4.74 14.26
CA TYR A 332 -16.14 -4.23 15.35
C TYR A 332 -16.89 -3.23 16.24
N LEU A 333 -17.62 -2.29 15.63
CA LEU A 333 -18.38 -1.29 16.39
C LEU A 333 -19.50 -1.93 17.22
N THR A 334 -20.22 -2.90 16.65
CA THR A 334 -21.27 -3.64 17.35
C THR A 334 -20.72 -4.51 18.49
N GLU A 335 -19.62 -5.24 18.28
CA GLU A 335 -18.98 -6.07 19.32
C GLU A 335 -18.46 -5.25 20.52
N ASN A 336 -18.18 -3.97 20.30
CA ASN A 336 -17.66 -3.05 21.30
C ASN A 336 -18.68 -1.99 21.74
N GLU A 337 -19.96 -2.19 21.44
CA GLU A 337 -21.04 -1.31 21.86
C GLU A 337 -21.01 -1.11 23.39
N GLY A 338 -21.15 0.14 23.82
CA GLY A 338 -21.07 0.55 25.23
C GLY A 338 -19.65 0.63 25.82
N LYS A 339 -18.64 0.01 25.19
CA LYS A 339 -17.22 0.06 25.61
C LYS A 339 -16.45 1.21 24.97
N LEU A 340 -16.77 1.56 23.72
CA LEU A 340 -16.17 2.67 23.01
C LEU A 340 -16.69 3.98 23.60
N ARG A 341 -15.89 4.71 24.38
CA ARG A 341 -16.26 6.01 24.95
C ARG A 341 -15.07 6.94 24.93
N LEU A 342 -15.34 8.22 24.65
CA LEU A 342 -14.31 9.26 24.65
C LEU A 342 -13.69 9.41 26.06
N ASP A 343 -14.51 9.41 27.11
CA ASP A 343 -14.06 9.61 28.50
C ASP A 343 -13.10 8.50 29.00
N ASN A 344 -13.26 7.28 28.47
CA ASN A 344 -12.45 6.13 28.86
C ASN A 344 -11.12 6.03 28.10
N PHE A 345 -10.88 6.89 27.11
CA PHE A 345 -9.69 6.80 26.25
C PHE A 345 -8.40 7.32 26.89
N ASN A 346 -8.51 8.01 28.05
CA ASN A 346 -7.37 8.61 28.77
C ASN A 346 -6.84 7.77 29.95
N ILE A 347 -7.05 6.44 29.95
CA ILE A 347 -6.45 5.53 30.95
C ILE A 347 -5.41 4.63 30.29
#